data_AF-A0AAQ3KB49-F1
#
_entry.id   AF-A0AAQ3KB49-F1
#
_cell.length_a   1.000
_cell.length_b   1.000
_cell.length_c   1.000
_cell.angle_alpha   90.00
_cell.angle_beta   90.00
_cell.angle_gamma   90.00
#
_symmetry.space_group_name_H-M   'P 1'
#
loop_
_entity.id
_entity.type
_entity.pdbx_description
1 polymer ?
#
loop_
_entity_poly.entity_id
_entity_poly.type
_entity_poly.pdbx_seq_one_letter_code
_entity_poly.pdbx_strand_id
1 'polypeptide(L)'
;MPVFLARSHPPVPPDPTAGAALSLLRKCRTPCDSLQLHARLVTTGLLLRHPSPILRRLFASPHPPIRRLAYRIFFSLPNPDGRYFLWNDLIGSSRGHHPREAVLAFALMLFDGVAADKFSFSLAINTCS
;
A
#
# COMPACT_ATOMS: atom_id res chain seq x y z
N MET A 1 -24.81 -0.57 31.77
CA MET A 1 -24.48 -1.04 30.40
C MET A 1 -24.84 0.07 29.41
N PRO A 2 -23.93 0.99 29.03
CA PRO A 2 -24.25 2.00 28.02
C PRO A 2 -23.90 1.51 26.61
N VAL A 3 -24.88 1.64 25.72
CA VAL A 3 -24.78 1.40 24.28
C VAL A 3 -24.00 2.56 23.65
N PHE A 4 -22.84 2.29 23.06
CA PHE A 4 -22.13 3.26 22.23
C PHE A 4 -22.80 3.33 20.85
N LEU A 5 -23.57 4.39 20.62
CA LEU A 5 -24.06 4.76 19.29
C LEU A 5 -22.86 5.17 18.43
N ALA A 6 -22.46 4.30 17.50
CA ALA A 6 -21.50 4.62 16.46
C ALA A 6 -22.09 5.73 15.58
N ARG A 7 -21.47 6.91 15.59
CA ARG A 7 -21.80 8.00 14.67
C ARG A 7 -21.56 7.51 13.23
N SER A 8 -22.64 7.38 12.47
CA SER A 8 -22.59 7.16 11.02
C SER A 8 -21.97 8.38 10.35
N HIS A 9 -20.71 8.25 9.94
CA HIS A 9 -20.04 9.27 9.14
C HIS A 9 -20.72 9.33 7.76
N PRO A 10 -21.06 10.53 7.23
CA PRO A 10 -21.63 10.64 5.90
C PRO A 10 -20.64 10.11 4.84
N PRO A 11 -21.14 9.52 3.73
CA PRO A 11 -20.32 9.01 2.66
C PRO A 11 -19.52 10.17 2.05
N VAL A 12 -18.18 10.07 2.13
CA VAL A 12 -17.28 11.03 1.50
C VAL A 12 -17.52 10.99 -0.02
N PRO A 13 -17.76 12.15 -0.68
CA PRO A 13 -18.01 12.17 -2.12
C PRO A 13 -16.81 11.60 -2.90
N PRO A 14 -17.04 10.90 -4.02
CA PRO A 14 -15.97 10.28 -4.79
C PRO A 14 -15.03 11.35 -5.35
N ASP A 15 -13.80 11.38 -4.85
CA ASP A 15 -12.76 12.31 -5.29
C ASP A 15 -12.39 11.99 -6.75
N PRO A 16 -12.71 12.86 -7.74
CA PRO A 16 -12.55 12.55 -9.17
C PRO A 16 -11.08 12.27 -9.55
N THR A 17 -10.16 12.81 -8.74
CA THR A 17 -8.72 12.61 -8.84
C THR A 17 -8.30 11.17 -8.50
N ALA A 18 -8.98 10.51 -7.56
CA ALA A 18 -8.75 9.11 -7.23
C ALA A 18 -9.24 8.16 -8.34
N GLY A 19 -10.30 8.54 -9.06
CA GLY A 19 -10.77 7.85 -10.26
C GLY A 19 -9.79 7.97 -11.44
N ALA A 20 -9.15 9.13 -11.59
CA ALA A 20 -8.12 9.34 -12.62
C ALA A 20 -6.83 8.55 -12.34
N ALA A 21 -6.41 8.43 -11.07
CA ALA A 21 -5.27 7.59 -10.70
C ALA A 21 -5.53 6.10 -10.94
N LEU A 22 -6.78 5.63 -10.73
CA LEU A 22 -7.20 4.26 -11.02
C LEU A 22 -7.16 3.90 -12.50
N SER A 23 -7.60 4.82 -13.36
CA SER A 23 -7.62 4.56 -14.80
C SER A 23 -6.21 4.49 -15.38
N LEU A 24 -5.24 5.17 -14.76
CA LEU A 24 -3.82 5.08 -15.11
C LEU A 24 -3.18 3.76 -14.65
N LEU A 25 -3.51 3.27 -13.45
CA LEU A 25 -2.99 1.99 -12.94
C LEU A 25 -3.23 0.81 -13.89
N ARG A 26 -4.38 0.79 -14.57
CA ARG A 26 -4.75 -0.27 -15.55
C ARG A 26 -3.91 -0.25 -16.82
N LYS A 27 -3.28 0.88 -17.16
CA LYS A 27 -2.52 1.06 -18.42
C LYS A 27 -1.03 0.85 -18.22
N CYS A 28 -0.53 0.95 -16.98
CA CYS A 28 0.89 0.85 -16.68
C CYS A 28 1.40 -0.60 -16.80
N ARG A 29 2.25 -0.87 -17.78
CA ARG A 29 2.89 -2.18 -18.00
C ARG A 29 4.41 -2.11 -17.98
N THR A 30 4.97 -0.95 -18.27
CA THR A 30 6.41 -0.72 -18.38
C THR A 30 6.95 0.08 -17.18
N PRO A 31 8.28 0.07 -16.96
CA PRO A 31 8.92 0.99 -16.01
C PRO A 31 8.69 2.47 -16.34
N CYS A 32 8.59 2.82 -17.63
CA CYS A 32 8.27 4.19 -18.04
C CYS A 32 6.86 4.60 -17.56
N ASP A 33 5.89 3.69 -17.67
CA ASP A 33 4.53 3.98 -17.22
C ASP A 33 4.44 4.16 -15.71
N SER A 34 5.24 3.40 -14.92
CA SER A 34 5.27 3.57 -13.47
C SER A 34 5.91 4.90 -13.07
N LEU A 35 6.92 5.37 -13.81
CA LEU A 35 7.49 6.72 -13.61
C LEU A 35 6.47 7.82 -13.95
N GLN A 36 5.73 7.69 -15.04
CA GLN A 36 4.67 8.65 -15.39
C GLN A 36 3.57 8.67 -14.33
N LEU A 37 3.16 7.50 -13.85
CA LEU A 37 2.21 7.38 -12.75
C LEU A 37 2.75 8.06 -11.49
N HIS A 38 4.00 7.81 -11.11
CA HIS A 38 4.63 8.45 -9.96
C HIS A 38 4.66 9.98 -10.09
N ALA A 39 5.10 10.50 -11.24
CA ALA A 39 5.11 11.93 -11.50
C ALA A 39 3.71 12.55 -11.35
N ARG A 40 2.67 11.88 -11.87
CA ARG A 40 1.27 12.33 -11.71
C ARG A 40 0.82 12.29 -10.25
N LEU A 41 1.13 11.22 -9.54
CA LEU A 41 0.79 11.07 -8.11
C LEU A 41 1.42 12.15 -7.23
N VAL A 42 2.66 12.56 -7.55
CA VAL A 42 3.38 13.63 -6.85
C VAL A 42 2.83 15.01 -7.24
N THR A 43 2.77 15.32 -8.54
CA THR A 43 2.35 16.65 -9.04
C THR A 43 0.90 17.00 -8.70
N THR A 44 0.01 16.01 -8.56
CA THR A 44 -1.39 16.22 -8.14
C THR A 44 -1.56 16.27 -6.61
N GLY A 45 -0.51 15.97 -5.85
CA GLY A 45 -0.57 15.87 -4.39
C GLY A 45 -1.41 14.69 -3.87
N LEU A 46 -1.78 13.74 -4.74
CA LEU A 46 -2.61 12.60 -4.37
C LEU A 46 -1.97 11.74 -3.28
N LEU A 47 -0.65 11.55 -3.32
CA LEU A 47 0.08 10.80 -2.28
C LEU A 47 0.06 11.48 -0.92
N LEU A 48 -0.02 12.81 -0.88
CA LEU A 48 -0.09 13.56 0.37
C LEU A 48 -1.48 13.48 0.98
N ARG A 49 -2.52 13.57 0.14
CA ARG A 49 -3.92 13.52 0.57
C ARG A 49 -4.38 12.12 0.96
N HIS A 50 -4.01 11.12 0.15
CA HIS A 50 -4.57 9.77 0.20
C HIS A 50 -3.51 8.66 0.06
N PRO A 51 -2.45 8.64 0.87
CA PRO A 51 -1.32 7.71 0.71
C PRO A 51 -1.75 6.23 0.82
N SER A 52 -2.55 5.91 1.84
CA SER A 52 -2.93 4.53 2.14
C SER A 52 -3.78 3.85 1.06
N PRO A 53 -4.88 4.43 0.55
CA PRO A 53 -5.65 3.81 -0.52
C PRO A 53 -4.88 3.71 -1.84
N ILE A 54 -3.96 4.65 -2.10
CA ILE A 54 -3.09 4.59 -3.28
C ILE A 54 -2.11 3.43 -3.16
N LEU A 55 -1.39 3.33 -2.04
CA LEU A 55 -0.44 2.25 -1.79
C LEU A 55 -1.09 0.87 -1.83
N ARG A 56 -2.25 0.69 -1.21
CA ARG A 56 -2.99 -0.59 -1.26
C ARG A 56 -3.29 -1.02 -2.70
N ARG A 57 -3.68 -0.08 -3.57
CA ARG A 57 -3.93 -0.33 -4.99
C ARG A 57 -2.64 -0.65 -5.77
N LEU A 58 -1.54 0.03 -5.44
CA LEU A 58 -0.24 -0.26 -6.05
C LEU A 58 0.29 -1.65 -5.66
N PHE A 59 0.17 -2.04 -4.38
CA PHE A 59 0.54 -3.36 -3.88
C PHE A 59 -0.29 -4.48 -4.50
N ALA A 60 -1.59 -4.27 -4.69
CA ALA A 60 -2.48 -5.23 -5.33
C ALA A 60 -2.26 -5.38 -6.86
N SER A 61 -1.35 -4.59 -7.45
CA SER A 61 -1.13 -4.64 -8.89
C SER A 61 -0.45 -5.93 -9.33
N PRO A 62 -0.92 -6.58 -10.43
CA PRO A 62 -0.23 -7.73 -11.01
C PRO A 62 1.08 -7.35 -11.70
N HIS A 63 1.30 -6.06 -11.98
CA HIS A 63 2.45 -5.59 -12.75
C HIS A 63 3.67 -5.29 -11.85
N PRO A 64 4.81 -5.97 -12.04
CA PRO A 64 6.01 -5.77 -11.21
C PRO A 64 6.52 -4.32 -11.15
N PRO A 65 6.50 -3.51 -12.23
CA PRO A 65 6.92 -2.10 -12.16
C PRO A 65 6.06 -1.26 -11.21
N ILE A 66 4.77 -1.57 -11.10
CA ILE A 66 3.83 -0.85 -10.22
C ILE A 66 4.07 -1.25 -8.76
N ARG A 67 4.26 -2.54 -8.48
CA ARG A 67 4.62 -2.99 -7.12
C ARG A 67 5.95 -2.38 -6.66
N ARG A 68 6.97 -2.37 -7.52
CA ARG A 68 8.26 -1.71 -7.22
C ARG A 68 8.12 -0.22 -6.92
N LEU A 69 7.21 0.46 -7.62
CA LEU A 69 6.86 1.84 -7.30
C LEU A 69 6.20 1.94 -5.91
N ALA A 70 5.29 1.02 -5.57
CA ALA A 70 4.66 0.95 -4.25
C ALA A 70 5.69 0.88 -3.11
N TYR A 71 6.69 0.00 -3.24
CA TYR A 71 7.79 -0.11 -2.28
C TYR A 71 8.53 1.22 -2.10
N ARG A 72 8.94 1.86 -3.20
CA ARG A 72 9.65 3.15 -3.16
C ARG A 72 8.82 4.22 -2.48
N ILE A 73 7.53 4.31 -2.83
CA ILE A 73 6.62 5.28 -2.22
C ILE A 73 6.46 4.99 -0.72
N PHE A 74 6.22 3.74 -0.35
CA PHE A 74 6.03 3.32 1.05
C PHE A 74 7.19 3.76 1.93
N PHE A 75 8.43 3.46 1.55
CA PHE A 75 9.63 3.83 2.31
C PHE A 75 10.02 5.31 2.20
N SER A 76 9.46 6.06 1.24
CA SER A 76 9.70 7.50 1.12
C SER A 76 8.75 8.35 1.97
N LEU A 77 7.66 7.77 2.47
CA LEU A 77 6.68 8.50 3.26
C LEU A 77 7.16 8.63 4.71
N PRO A 78 7.07 9.83 5.32
CA PRO A 78 7.38 9.99 6.73
C PRO A 78 6.44 9.12 7.57
N ASN A 79 6.95 8.61 8.70
CA ASN A 79 6.27 7.68 9.59
C ASN A 79 5.56 8.45 10.73
N PRO A 80 4.22 8.45 10.82
CA PRO A 80 3.52 8.99 11.98
C PRO A 80 2.50 7.95 12.46
N ASP A 81 2.93 6.80 12.96
CA ASP A 81 2.18 5.81 13.76
C ASP A 81 0.86 5.20 13.20
N GLY A 82 0.31 5.69 12.08
CA GLY A 82 -1.04 5.36 11.60
C GLY A 82 -1.09 4.37 10.43
N ARG A 83 0.02 3.71 10.08
CA ARG A 83 0.16 2.93 8.84
C ARG A 83 0.59 1.48 9.03
N TYR A 84 0.48 0.96 10.25
CA TYR A 84 0.80 -0.43 10.58
C TYR A 84 0.15 -1.43 9.60
N PHE A 85 -1.09 -1.18 9.16
CA PHE A 85 -1.80 -2.05 8.24
C PHE A 85 -1.20 -2.13 6.83
N LEU A 86 -0.44 -1.12 6.39
CA LEU A 86 0.19 -1.12 5.06
C LEU A 86 1.38 -2.08 4.99
N TRP A 87 1.99 -2.44 6.13
CA TRP A 87 2.99 -3.50 6.17
C TRP A 87 2.41 -4.84 5.73
N ASN A 88 1.18 -5.14 6.12
CA ASN A 88 0.49 -6.35 5.67
C ASN A 88 0.20 -6.31 4.17
N ASP A 89 -0.21 -5.17 3.61
CA ASP A 89 -0.36 -5.02 2.15
C ASP A 89 0.98 -5.23 1.43
N LEU A 90 2.08 -4.72 1.98
CA LEU A 90 3.43 -4.83 1.44
C LEU A 90 3.94 -6.29 1.48
N ILE A 91 3.85 -6.97 2.63
CA ILE A 91 4.20 -8.39 2.79
C ILE A 91 3.34 -9.25 1.83
N GLY A 92 2.02 -8.98 1.77
CA GLY A 92 1.09 -9.70 0.91
C GLY A 92 1.37 -9.52 -0.58
N SER A 93 1.88 -8.37 -1.00
CA SER A 93 2.21 -8.08 -2.40
C SER A 93 3.32 -8.98 -2.98
N SER A 94 4.08 -9.64 -2.10
CA SER A 94 5.18 -10.54 -2.46
C SER A 94 4.76 -11.98 -2.76
N ARG A 95 3.49 -12.35 -2.48
CA ARG A 95 2.96 -13.71 -2.71
C ARG A 95 3.18 -14.17 -4.15
N GLY A 96 3.76 -15.36 -4.33
CA GLY A 96 3.95 -16.00 -5.64
C GLY A 96 4.97 -15.33 -6.57
N HIS A 97 5.63 -14.25 -6.12
CA HIS A 97 6.63 -13.53 -6.91
C HIS A 97 8.00 -13.56 -6.24
N HIS A 98 8.07 -13.10 -4.99
CA HIS A 98 9.35 -12.85 -4.30
C HIS A 98 9.23 -13.16 -2.80
N PRO A 99 9.25 -14.43 -2.39
CA PRO A 99 9.10 -14.82 -0.98
C PRO A 99 10.13 -14.17 -0.05
N ARG A 100 11.35 -13.90 -0.56
CA ARG A 100 12.38 -13.16 0.18
C ARG A 100 11.97 -11.73 0.50
N GLU A 101 11.25 -11.06 -0.40
CA GLU A 101 10.77 -9.68 -0.16
C GLU A 101 9.73 -9.64 0.95
N ALA A 102 8.85 -10.64 1.06
CA ALA A 102 7.91 -10.76 2.18
C ALA A 102 8.63 -10.94 3.53
N VAL A 103 9.65 -11.78 3.59
CA VAL A 103 10.41 -11.99 4.83
C VAL A 103 11.19 -10.73 5.22
N LEU A 104 11.84 -10.07 4.25
CA LEU A 104 12.55 -8.81 4.48
C LEU A 104 11.60 -7.71 4.94
N ALA A 105 10.42 -7.61 4.32
CA ALA A 105 9.37 -6.69 4.72
C ALA A 105 8.91 -6.91 6.17
N PHE A 106 8.70 -8.17 6.56
CA PHE A 106 8.35 -8.53 7.93
C PHE A 106 9.47 -8.18 8.91
N ALA A 107 10.73 -8.45 8.55
CA ALA A 107 11.87 -8.06 9.37
C ALA A 107 11.99 -6.54 9.55
N LEU A 108 11.77 -5.78 8.48
CA LEU A 108 11.76 -4.31 8.52
C LEU A 108 10.61 -3.77 9.37
N MET A 109 9.42 -4.39 9.34
CA MET A 109 8.30 -4.05 10.20
C MET A 109 8.68 -4.14 11.69
N LEU A 110 9.36 -5.24 12.07
CA LEU A 110 9.83 -5.43 13.44
C LEU A 110 10.94 -4.44 13.82
N PHE A 111 11.87 -4.18 12.90
CA PHE A 111 12.97 -3.24 13.13
C PHE A 111 12.46 -1.80 13.35
N ASP A 112 11.39 -1.42 12.64
CA ASP A 112 10.72 -0.13 12.78
C ASP A 112 9.81 -0.04 14.04
N GLY A 113 9.85 -1.06 14.92
CA GLY A 113 9.08 -1.11 16.15
C GLY A 113 7.57 -1.34 15.96
N VAL A 114 7.13 -1.70 14.75
CA VAL A 114 5.73 -1.96 14.45
C VAL A 114 5.35 -3.35 14.94
N ALA A 115 4.35 -3.41 15.84
CA ALA A 115 3.88 -4.67 16.38
C ALA A 115 3.28 -5.57 15.29
N ALA A 116 3.90 -6.72 15.07
CA ALA A 116 3.36 -7.76 14.21
C ALA A 116 2.24 -8.52 14.93
N ASP A 117 1.17 -8.83 14.21
CA ASP A 117 0.12 -9.73 14.68
C ASP A 117 0.27 -11.14 14.07
N LYS A 118 -0.60 -12.05 14.51
CA LYS A 118 -0.65 -13.43 13.97
C LYS A 118 -0.87 -13.43 12.45
N PHE A 119 -1.57 -12.43 11.91
CA PHE A 119 -1.84 -12.31 10.49
C PHE A 119 -0.57 -11.90 9.72
N SER A 120 0.18 -10.90 10.18
CA SER A 120 1.47 -10.48 9.61
C SER A 120 2.46 -11.64 9.52
N PHE A 121 2.60 -12.40 10.61
CA PHE A 121 3.48 -13.58 10.65
C PHE A 121 3.01 -14.65 9.66
N SER A 122 1.72 -15.01 9.71
CA SER A 122 1.13 -16.00 8.80
C SER A 122 1.31 -15.58 7.34
N LEU A 123 1.20 -14.28 7.05
CA LEU A 123 1.36 -13.75 5.71
C LEU A 123 2.80 -13.95 5.19
N ALA A 124 3.81 -13.66 6.02
CA ALA A 124 5.23 -13.78 5.67
C ALA A 124 5.69 -15.24 5.49
N ILE A 125 5.13 -16.19 6.24
CA ILE A 125 5.45 -17.62 6.05
C ILE A 125 4.70 -18.19 4.83
N ASN A 126 3.42 -17.84 4.66
CA ASN A 126 2.59 -18.37 3.58
C ASN A 126 2.96 -17.79 2.20
N THR A 127 3.73 -16.70 2.13
CA THR A 127 4.31 -16.22 0.87
C THR A 127 5.46 -17.10 0.39
N CYS A 128 6.04 -17.92 1.27
CA CYS A 128 7.18 -18.80 1.01
C CYS A 128 6.81 -20.24 0.65
N SER A 129 5.53 -20.60 0.77
CA SER A 129 4.97 -21.89 0.35
C SER A 129 4.42 -21.78 -1.07
#